data_AF-A0A969HW17-F1
#
_entry.id   AF-A0A969HW17-F1
#
_cell.length_a   1.000
_cell.length_b   1.000
_cell.length_c   1.000
_cell.angle_alpha   90.00
_cell.angle_beta   90.00
_cell.angle_gamma   90.00
#
_symmetry.space_group_name_H-M   'P 1'
#
loop_
_entity.id
_entity.type
_entity.pdbx_description
1 polymer ?
#
loop_
_entity_poly.entity_id
_entity_poly.type
_entity_poly.pdbx_seq_one_letter_code
_entity_poly.pdbx_strand_id
1 'polypeptide(L)'
;AQQDIQLSGVFYCPHHPEGIVERFAHVCNCRKPQPGMLINAAEQLRIDLDHSWFIGDILDDIEAGNRAGCRTVLVDLGTEARPQDPIRRPTAVARNTAHALAIVAALSDLGPAVELDYQRRCGSEDGAQNRFPISRRRPDPRCRSSVRSSA
;
A
#
# COMPACT_ATOMS: atom_id res chain seq x y z
N ALA A 1 22.20 -15.61 9.47
CA ALA A 1 22.81 -14.33 9.85
C ALA A 1 21.76 -13.52 10.59
N GLN A 2 22.08 -13.01 11.78
CA GLN A 2 21.20 -12.11 12.52
C GLN A 2 21.55 -10.69 12.04
N GLN A 3 20.65 -10.07 11.27
CA GLN A 3 20.83 -8.69 10.85
C GLN A 3 20.30 -7.77 11.95
N ASP A 4 21.04 -6.71 12.23
CA ASP A 4 20.66 -5.68 13.19
C ASP A 4 19.60 -4.76 12.57
N ILE A 5 18.33 -5.19 12.66
CA ILE A 5 17.18 -4.45 12.16
C ILE A 5 16.56 -3.69 13.34
N GLN A 6 16.73 -2.37 13.33
CA GLN A 6 16.14 -1.49 14.34
C GLN A 6 14.77 -1.00 13.88
N LEU A 7 13.75 -1.18 14.74
CA LEU A 7 12.42 -0.60 14.52
C LEU A 7 12.36 0.78 15.16
N SER A 8 12.07 1.82 14.38
CA SER A 8 11.98 3.20 14.88
C SER A 8 10.78 3.45 15.79
N GLY A 9 9.73 2.64 15.68
CA GLY A 9 8.55 2.72 16.54
C GLY A 9 7.54 1.62 16.27
N VAL A 10 6.71 1.32 17.27
CA VAL A 10 5.61 0.35 17.18
C VAL A 10 4.34 1.04 17.63
N PHE A 11 3.36 1.09 16.74
CA PHE A 11 2.06 1.73 16.97
C PHE A 11 0.98 0.67 16.81
N TYR A 12 -0.04 0.72 17.67
CA TYR A 12 -1.14 -0.24 17.66
C TYR A 12 -2.43 0.39 18.15
N CYS A 13 -3.57 -0.24 17.84
CA CYS A 13 -4.88 0.20 18.28
C CYS A 13 -5.60 -0.95 18.99
N PRO A 14 -5.92 -0.83 20.30
CA PRO A 14 -6.60 -1.88 21.05
C PRO A 14 -8.12 -1.82 20.95
N HIS A 15 -8.68 -0.82 20.26
CA HIS A 15 -10.10 -0.50 20.30
C HIS A 15 -10.92 -1.35 19.32
N HIS A 16 -12.15 -1.66 19.73
CA HIS A 16 -13.19 -2.24 18.89
C HIS A 16 -14.55 -1.78 19.41
N PRO A 17 -15.48 -1.27 18.60
CA PRO A 17 -16.77 -0.76 19.09
C PRO A 17 -17.57 -1.85 19.84
N GLU A 18 -17.46 -3.11 19.40
CA GLU A 18 -18.10 -4.28 20.03
C GLU A 18 -17.15 -5.02 21.01
N GLY A 19 -16.12 -4.35 21.53
CA GLY A 19 -15.17 -4.95 22.46
C GLY A 19 -15.82 -5.35 23.79
N ILE A 20 -15.35 -6.45 24.40
CA ILE A 20 -15.85 -6.93 25.70
C ILE A 20 -15.26 -6.13 26.87
N VAL A 21 -14.03 -5.63 26.70
CA VAL A 21 -13.35 -4.83 27.73
C VAL A 21 -13.78 -3.37 27.57
N GLU A 22 -14.61 -2.88 28.49
CA GLU A 22 -15.27 -1.57 28.43
C GLU A 22 -14.34 -0.41 28.04
N ARG A 23 -13.14 -0.33 28.64
CA ARG A 23 -12.17 0.75 28.33
C ARG A 23 -11.72 0.79 26.86
N PHE A 24 -11.86 -0.31 26.12
CA PHE A 24 -11.50 -0.41 24.70
C PHE A 24 -12.70 -0.51 23.76
N ALA A 25 -13.91 -0.54 24.32
CA ALA A 25 -15.17 -0.80 23.61
C ALA A 25 -15.78 0.47 22.99
N HIS A 26 -15.03 1.14 22.10
CA HIS A 26 -15.49 2.40 21.49
C HIS A 26 -14.93 2.61 20.09
N VAL A 27 -15.57 3.52 19.34
CA VAL A 27 -15.09 3.99 18.04
C VAL A 27 -13.89 4.91 18.26
N CYS A 28 -12.84 4.71 17.47
CA CYS A 28 -11.61 5.50 17.56
C CYS A 28 -11.06 5.86 16.18
N ASN A 29 -10.10 6.78 16.15
CA ASN A 29 -9.42 7.18 14.92
C ASN A 29 -8.16 6.34 14.62
N CYS A 30 -7.72 5.45 15.52
CA CYS A 30 -6.53 4.63 15.32
C CYS A 30 -6.78 3.29 14.62
N ARG A 31 -8.01 2.77 14.67
CA ARG A 31 -8.33 1.47 14.11
C ARG A 31 -8.51 1.64 12.60
N LYS A 32 -7.68 0.93 11.83
CA LYS A 32 -7.85 0.82 10.37
C LYS A 32 -9.31 0.43 10.05
N PRO A 33 -9.96 1.06 9.08
CA PRO A 33 -9.39 1.89 8.01
C PRO A 33 -9.07 3.37 8.38
N GLN A 34 -9.27 3.79 9.63
CA GLN A 34 -8.89 5.15 10.03
C GLN A 34 -7.36 5.34 10.03
N PRO A 35 -6.85 6.51 9.57
CA PRO A 35 -5.42 6.73 9.38
C PRO A 35 -4.68 7.19 10.65
N GLY A 36 -5.37 7.34 11.79
CA GLY A 36 -4.82 8.03 12.97
C GLY A 36 -3.54 7.40 13.53
N MET A 37 -3.36 6.09 13.36
CA MET A 37 -2.11 5.42 13.75
C MET A 37 -0.93 5.85 12.88
N LEU A 38 -1.11 6.01 11.58
CA LEU A 38 -0.07 6.44 10.64
C LEU A 38 0.26 7.92 10.84
N ILE A 39 -0.76 8.76 11.05
CA ILE A 39 -0.58 10.19 11.34
C ILE A 39 0.21 10.36 12.64
N ASN A 40 -0.14 9.62 13.69
CA ASN A 40 0.59 9.68 14.95
C ASN A 40 2.05 9.21 14.81
N ALA A 41 2.29 8.14 14.05
CA ALA A 41 3.65 7.69 13.74
C ALA A 41 4.46 8.76 12.99
N ALA A 42 3.82 9.43 12.02
CA ALA A 42 4.46 10.50 11.25
C ALA A 42 4.82 11.71 12.10
N GLU A 43 3.95 12.12 13.02
CA GLU A 43 4.23 13.20 13.95
C GLU A 43 5.40 12.85 14.90
N GLN A 44 5.36 11.67 15.53
CA GLN A 44 6.37 11.28 16.51
C GLN A 44 7.75 11.05 15.88
N LEU A 45 7.79 10.46 14.68
CA LEU A 45 9.03 10.08 14.00
C LEU A 45 9.45 11.08 12.91
N ARG A 46 8.69 12.16 12.70
CA ARG A 46 8.90 13.17 11.65
C ARG A 46 8.98 12.55 10.25
N ILE A 47 8.04 11.65 9.94
CA ILE A 47 7.95 10.95 8.65
C ILE A 47 7.12 11.78 7.67
N ASP A 48 7.56 11.85 6.42
CA ASP A 48 6.76 12.38 5.32
C ASP A 48 5.89 11.25 4.72
N LEU A 49 4.58 11.32 4.95
CA LEU A 49 3.62 10.30 4.52
C LEU A 49 3.46 10.25 2.99
N ASP A 50 3.57 11.37 2.27
CA ASP A 50 3.39 11.43 0.81
C ASP A 50 4.50 10.65 0.07
N HIS A 51 5.69 10.61 0.68
CA HIS A 51 6.83 9.83 0.19
C HIS A 51 6.90 8.42 0.77
N SER A 52 6.00 8.06 1.70
CA SER A 52 6.01 6.79 2.42
C SER A 52 5.23 5.68 1.73
N TRP A 53 5.50 4.44 2.18
CA TRP A 53 4.79 3.24 1.78
C TRP A 53 4.09 2.60 2.98
N PHE A 54 2.85 2.16 2.79
CA PHE A 54 2.12 1.35 3.74
C PHE A 54 1.79 -0.01 3.13
N ILE A 55 2.24 -1.07 3.78
CA ILE A 55 2.15 -2.45 3.27
C ILE A 55 1.27 -3.23 4.24
N GLY A 56 0.24 -3.88 3.70
CA GLY A 56 -0.71 -4.67 4.48
C GLY A 56 -1.37 -5.75 3.65
N ASP A 57 -2.12 -6.63 4.30
CA ASP A 57 -2.72 -7.83 3.69
C ASP A 57 -4.24 -7.74 3.55
N ILE A 58 -4.88 -6.73 4.17
CA ILE A 58 -6.32 -6.50 4.08
C ILE A 58 -6.67 -5.14 3.47
N LEU A 59 -7.88 -4.98 2.92
CA LEU A 59 -8.28 -3.71 2.30
C LEU A 59 -8.38 -2.53 3.28
N ASP A 60 -8.57 -2.80 4.58
CA ASP A 60 -8.55 -1.76 5.61
C ASP A 60 -7.15 -1.15 5.76
N ASP A 61 -6.07 -1.90 5.50
CA ASP A 61 -4.72 -1.36 5.43
C ASP A 61 -4.58 -0.38 4.27
N ILE A 62 -5.07 -0.78 3.11
CA ILE A 62 -4.98 0.00 1.88
C ILE A 62 -5.76 1.31 2.04
N GLU A 63 -6.96 1.23 2.60
CA GLU A 63 -7.75 2.41 2.88
C GLU A 63 -7.05 3.34 3.90
N ALA A 64 -6.50 2.78 4.99
CA ALA A 64 -5.78 3.58 5.99
C ALA A 64 -4.55 4.28 5.39
N GLY A 65 -3.76 3.57 4.59
CA GLY A 65 -2.59 4.13 3.91
C GLY A 65 -2.99 5.23 2.92
N ASN A 66 -4.01 4.98 2.09
CA ASN A 66 -4.49 5.96 1.11
C ASN A 66 -5.07 7.22 1.80
N ARG A 67 -5.85 7.05 2.89
CA ARG A 67 -6.36 8.17 3.70
C ARG A 67 -5.24 8.98 4.37
N ALA A 68 -4.13 8.33 4.72
CA ALA A 68 -2.95 8.98 5.28
C ALA A 68 -2.07 9.68 4.21
N GLY A 69 -2.32 9.42 2.92
CA GLY A 69 -1.51 9.95 1.82
C GLY A 69 -0.34 9.07 1.40
N CYS A 70 -0.20 7.86 1.97
CA CYS A 70 0.86 6.93 1.60
C CYS A 70 0.58 6.27 0.24
N ARG A 71 1.67 5.82 -0.41
CA ARG A 71 1.57 4.75 -1.40
C ARG A 71 1.30 3.42 -0.71
N THR A 72 0.55 2.52 -1.34
CA THR A 72 0.06 1.30 -0.69
C THR A 72 0.39 0.04 -1.46
N VAL A 73 0.80 -1.02 -0.77
CA VAL A 73 0.97 -2.36 -1.35
C VAL A 73 0.09 -3.35 -0.62
N LEU A 74 -0.80 -4.02 -1.36
CA LEU A 74 -1.59 -5.15 -0.86
C LEU A 74 -0.79 -6.44 -1.05
N VAL A 75 -0.50 -7.13 0.05
CA VAL A 75 0.02 -8.50 0.00
C VAL A 75 -1.18 -9.45 -0.16
N ASP A 76 -1.34 -10.01 -1.36
CA ASP A 76 -2.48 -10.85 -1.70
C ASP A 76 -2.34 -12.25 -1.08
N LEU A 77 -3.01 -12.43 0.07
CA LEU A 77 -3.18 -13.73 0.72
C LEU A 77 -4.41 -14.48 0.20
N GLY A 78 -5.30 -13.83 -0.56
CA GLY A 78 -6.50 -14.43 -1.15
C GLY A 78 -7.74 -14.37 -0.29
N THR A 79 -7.65 -13.59 0.77
CA THR A 79 -8.73 -13.34 1.72
C THR A 79 -9.59 -12.16 1.29
N GLU A 80 -9.02 -11.24 0.50
CA GLU A 80 -9.69 -10.02 0.06
C GLU A 80 -10.29 -10.16 -1.35
N ALA A 81 -11.51 -9.65 -1.52
CA ALA A 81 -12.10 -9.46 -2.83
C ALA A 81 -11.47 -8.25 -3.55
N ARG A 82 -11.67 -8.15 -4.86
CA ARG A 82 -11.25 -6.98 -5.62
C ARG A 82 -11.95 -5.72 -5.07
N PRO A 83 -11.21 -4.66 -4.70
CA PRO A 83 -11.81 -3.45 -4.17
C PRO A 83 -12.65 -2.76 -5.25
N GLN A 84 -13.90 -2.48 -4.92
CA GLN A 84 -14.80 -1.71 -5.78
C GLN A 84 -14.56 -0.21 -5.60
N ASP A 85 -14.39 0.22 -4.35
CA ASP A 85 -14.15 1.61 -3.96
C ASP A 85 -12.73 2.06 -4.36
N PRO A 86 -12.58 3.20 -5.07
CA PRO A 86 -11.29 3.83 -5.33
C PRO A 86 -10.38 4.01 -4.10
N ILE A 87 -10.93 4.34 -2.92
CA ILE A 87 -10.10 4.55 -1.72
C ILE A 87 -9.43 3.27 -1.24
N ARG A 88 -9.94 2.10 -1.63
CA ARG A 88 -9.39 0.77 -1.31
C ARG A 88 -8.49 0.22 -2.42
N ARG A 89 -8.19 0.99 -3.47
CA ARG A 89 -7.28 0.54 -4.53
C ARG A 89 -5.82 0.71 -4.10
N PRO A 90 -5.02 -0.37 -4.09
CA PRO A 90 -3.62 -0.25 -3.76
C PRO A 90 -2.83 0.35 -4.92
N THR A 91 -1.65 0.92 -4.62
CA THR A 91 -0.67 1.32 -5.65
C THR A 91 -0.13 0.09 -6.40
N ALA A 92 0.10 -1.01 -5.69
CA ALA A 92 0.53 -2.27 -6.26
C ALA A 92 0.04 -3.48 -5.46
N VAL A 93 0.06 -4.67 -6.07
CA VAL A 93 -0.27 -5.93 -5.41
C VAL A 93 0.95 -6.84 -5.43
N ALA A 94 1.25 -7.45 -4.28
CA ALA A 94 2.39 -8.35 -4.09
C ALA A 94 1.92 -9.75 -3.71
N ARG A 95 2.70 -10.77 -4.06
CA ARG A 95 2.40 -12.19 -3.74
C ARG A 95 2.86 -12.61 -2.34
N ASN A 96 3.74 -11.81 -1.74
CA ASN A 96 4.29 -11.96 -0.41
C ASN A 96 5.08 -10.68 -0.04
N THR A 97 5.52 -10.58 1.20
CA THR A 97 6.27 -9.42 1.71
C THR A 97 7.58 -9.17 0.94
N ALA A 98 8.32 -10.22 0.57
CA ALA A 98 9.56 -10.05 -0.19
C ALA A 98 9.30 -9.42 -1.58
N HIS A 99 8.21 -9.81 -2.24
CA HIS A 99 7.78 -9.17 -3.49
C HIS A 99 7.35 -7.72 -3.26
N ALA A 100 6.64 -7.43 -2.16
CA ALA A 100 6.25 -6.07 -1.82
C ALA A 100 7.47 -5.15 -1.67
N LEU A 101 8.53 -5.63 -0.98
CA LEU A 101 9.77 -4.87 -0.83
C LEU A 101 10.50 -4.66 -2.17
N ALA A 102 10.52 -5.65 -3.05
CA ALA A 102 11.08 -5.51 -4.39
C ALA A 102 10.32 -4.44 -5.22
N ILE A 103 8.98 -4.41 -5.11
CA ILE A 103 8.13 -3.37 -5.72
C ILE A 103 8.47 -2.00 -5.17
N VAL A 104 8.55 -1.86 -3.85
CA VAL A 104 8.90 -0.59 -3.19
C VAL A 104 10.28 -0.10 -3.65
N ALA A 105 11.27 -0.99 -3.69
CA ALA A 105 12.62 -0.66 -4.15
C ALA A 105 12.63 -0.22 -5.62
N ALA A 106 11.93 -0.94 -6.50
CA ALA A 106 11.85 -0.59 -7.93
C ALA A 106 11.12 0.74 -8.17
N LEU A 107 10.01 1.00 -7.47
CA LEU A 107 9.20 2.22 -7.63
C LEU A 107 9.78 3.43 -6.88
N SER A 108 10.81 3.23 -6.07
CA SER A 108 11.56 4.29 -5.39
C SER A 108 12.96 4.48 -5.96
N ASP A 109 13.26 3.86 -7.11
CA ASP A 109 14.57 3.89 -7.79
C ASP A 109 15.75 3.42 -6.91
N LEU A 110 15.48 2.51 -5.95
CA LEU A 110 16.45 1.93 -5.02
C LEU A 110 16.87 0.50 -5.41
N GLY A 111 16.27 -0.08 -6.44
CA GLY A 111 16.49 -1.47 -6.84
C GLY A 111 16.25 -1.71 -8.33
N PRO A 112 16.50 -2.94 -8.81
CA PRO A 112 16.25 -3.30 -10.19
C PRO A 112 14.75 -3.24 -10.52
N ALA A 113 14.43 -3.20 -11.81
CA ALA A 113 13.05 -3.33 -12.27
C ALA A 113 12.46 -4.66 -11.81
N VAL A 114 11.19 -4.64 -11.40
CA VAL A 114 10.43 -5.82 -10.97
C VAL A 114 9.13 -5.92 -11.78
N GLU A 115 8.61 -7.14 -11.89
CA GLU A 115 7.29 -7.38 -12.47
C GLU A 115 6.20 -6.81 -11.57
N LEU A 116 5.41 -5.87 -12.10
CA LEU A 116 4.30 -5.24 -11.38
C LEU A 116 2.94 -5.88 -11.69
N ASP A 117 2.90 -6.78 -12.67
CA ASP A 117 1.67 -7.36 -13.23
C ASP A 117 1.22 -8.63 -12.46
N TYR A 118 1.45 -8.68 -11.14
CA TYR A 118 0.97 -9.82 -10.35
C TYR A 118 -0.56 -9.89 -10.39
N GLN A 119 -1.06 -10.94 -11.02
CA GLN A 119 -2.46 -11.31 -11.08
C GLN A 119 -2.59 -12.70 -10.48
N ARG A 120 -3.43 -12.83 -9.45
CA ARG A 120 -3.89 -14.14 -9.00
C ARG A 120 -4.63 -14.79 -10.18
N ARG A 121 -4.07 -15.89 -10.71
CA ARG A 121 -4.80 -16.74 -11.64
C ARG A 121 -5.90 -17.43 -10.83
N CYS A 122 -7.15 -17.00 -10.98
CA CYS A 122 -8.28 -17.83 -10.59
C CYS A 122 -8.22 -19.12 -11.42
N GLY A 123 -8.28 -20.29 -10.79
CA GLY A 123 -8.50 -21.54 -11.50
C GLY A 123 -9.86 -21.50 -12.20
N SER A 124 -9.87 -21.80 -13.51
CA SER A 124 -10.97 -22.28 -14.37
C SER A 124 -12.42 -21.99 -13.92
N GLU A 125 -13.33 -21.33 -14.63
CA GLU A 125 -13.47 -20.95 -16.03
C GLU A 125 -14.30 -19.65 -16.03
N ASP A 126 -13.73 -18.52 -16.45
CA ASP A 126 -14.42 -17.37 -17.04
C ASP A 126 -13.43 -16.19 -17.07
N GLY A 127 -12.98 -15.88 -18.27
CA GLY A 127 -11.87 -14.98 -18.56
C GLY A 127 -12.16 -13.49 -18.35
N ALA A 128 -12.34 -13.06 -17.10
CA ALA A 128 -12.27 -11.64 -16.73
C ALA A 128 -10.87 -11.29 -16.22
N GLN A 129 -10.02 -10.79 -17.12
CA GLN A 129 -8.65 -10.35 -16.84
C GLN A 129 -8.61 -9.34 -15.69
N ASN A 130 -8.10 -9.77 -14.54
CA ASN A 130 -8.04 -8.95 -13.32
C ASN A 130 -6.83 -8.00 -13.38
N ARG A 131 -6.87 -7.02 -14.29
CA ARG A 131 -5.88 -5.94 -14.32
C ARG A 131 -6.16 -4.96 -13.19
N PHE A 132 -5.23 -4.85 -12.24
CA PHE A 132 -5.07 -3.60 -11.50
C PHE A 132 -4.32 -2.63 -12.42
N PRO A 133 -4.95 -1.54 -12.89
CA PRO A 133 -4.22 -0.56 -13.67
C PRO A 133 -3.19 0.10 -12.76
N ILE A 134 -1.91 -0.12 -13.05
CA ILE A 134 -0.83 0.71 -12.53
C ILE A 134 -1.14 2.12 -13.02
N SER A 135 -1.45 3.05 -12.11
CA SER A 135 -1.62 4.46 -12.50
C SER A 135 -0.33 4.92 -13.17
N ARG A 136 -0.45 5.31 -14.44
CA ARG A 136 0.70 5.70 -15.27
C ARG A 136 1.57 6.72 -14.54
N ARG A 137 2.89 6.51 -14.61
CA ARG A 137 3.95 7.39 -14.08
C ARG A 137 3.56 8.87 -14.22
N ARG A 138 3.78 9.68 -13.18
CA ARG A 138 3.94 11.13 -13.39
C ARG A 138 5.10 11.30 -14.40
N PRO A 139 4.94 12.12 -15.45
CA PRO A 139 6.01 12.32 -16.43
C PRO A 139 7.22 12.94 -15.72
N ASP A 140 8.41 12.39 -16.00
CA ASP A 140 9.68 12.94 -15.56
C ASP A 140 9.86 14.35 -16.14
N PRO A 141 10.01 15.42 -15.33
CA PRO A 141 10.22 16.77 -15.82
C PRO A 141 11.53 16.95 -16.61
N ARG A 142 12.43 15.96 -16.58
CA ARG A 142 13.70 15.97 -17.33
C ARG A 142 13.62 15.27 -18.69
N CYS A 143 12.51 14.60 -19.01
CA CYS A 143 12.35 13.92 -20.30
C CYS A 143 11.71 14.86 -21.33
N ARG A 144 12.51 15.76 -21.92
CA ARG A 144 12.13 16.48 -23.15
C ARG A 144 12.28 15.52 -24.34
N SER A 145 11.23 14.79 -24.70
CA SER A 145 11.19 14.17 -26.04
C SER A 145 10.82 15.25 -27.07
N SER A 146 11.87 15.74 -27.69
CA SER A 146 11.95 16.39 -29.00
C SER A 146 10.66 16.36 -29.85
N VAL A 147 10.11 17.55 -30.08
CA VAL A 147 9.30 17.84 -31.25
C VAL A 147 10.17 17.52 -32.48
N ARG A 148 9.79 16.50 -33.26
CA ARG A 148 10.22 16.40 -34.65
C ARG A 148 9.09 16.96 -35.51
N SER A 149 9.28 18.17 -36.00
CA SER A 149 8.68 18.63 -37.25
C SER A 149 9.08 17.68 -38.36
N SER A 150 8.14 17.28 -39.21
CA SER A 150 8.41 16.89 -40.59
C SER A 150 7.13 17.04 -41.41
N ALA A 151 7.20 18.01 -42.35
CA ALA A 151 6.43 18.24 -43.58
C ALA A 151 4.90 18.19 -43.54
#